data_AF-X1VK93-F1
#
_entry.id   AF-X1VK93-F1
#
_cell.length_a   1.000
_cell.length_b   1.000
_cell.length_c   1.000
_cell.angle_alpha   90.00
_cell.angle_beta   90.00
_cell.angle_gamma   90.00
#
_symmetry.space_group_name_H-M   'P 1'
#
loop_
_entity.id
_entity.type
_entity.pdbx_description
1 polymer ?
#
loop_
_entity_poly.entity_id
_entity_poly.type
_entity_poly.pdbx_seq_one_letter_code
_entity_poly.pdbx_strand_id
1 'polypeptide(L)'
;TMTFQGHLSHVAERIRQIASAWDSGAEVSVTIGGGDEVWISNTSGVVYQMHRQTFPALDMETGDDIHVVNDDTEAYVTVTNLADITTDASGDSLVNSSFSVVIWGVANKSGEASHIMANMPLGTYSKNFPEYSVIDASANSVYTIPKSFQGVGFLMARLTFVNSGGTWSLYDNQDLRGTYPNTTAGGSSGGSGATTFAALTDTPSSYVGEGGKFVQVASGETALEFGGTATDFVAVTG
;
A
#
# COMPACT_ATOMS: atom_id res chain seq x y z
N THR A 1 1.44 43.78 26.97
CA THR A 1 1.97 43.13 25.76
C THR A 1 1.12 41.91 25.49
N MET A 2 0.11 42.04 24.62
CA MET A 2 -0.86 40.97 24.38
C MET A 2 -0.15 39.79 23.70
N THR A 3 -0.37 38.60 24.24
CA THR A 3 0.35 37.37 23.97
C THR A 3 -0.01 36.80 22.60
N PHE A 4 0.71 37.23 21.56
CA PHE A 4 0.71 36.60 20.23
C PHE A 4 1.13 35.10 20.25
N GLN A 5 1.59 34.59 21.40
CA GLN A 5 1.97 33.20 21.63
C GLN A 5 0.79 32.22 21.68
N GLY A 6 -0.43 32.68 21.99
CA GLY A 6 -1.59 31.77 22.11
C GLY A 6 -2.03 31.19 20.76
N HIS A 7 -2.08 32.02 19.71
CA HIS A 7 -2.49 31.57 18.39
C HIS A 7 -1.47 30.60 17.77
N LEU A 8 -0.16 30.90 17.88
CA LEU A 8 0.90 30.00 17.41
C LEU A 8 0.94 28.69 18.20
N SER A 9 0.65 28.72 19.50
CA SER A 9 0.48 27.52 20.32
C SER A 9 -0.69 26.65 19.85
N HIS A 10 -1.85 27.23 19.57
CA HIS A 10 -3.01 26.50 19.06
C HIS A 10 -2.79 25.97 17.65
N VAL A 11 -2.06 26.70 16.79
CA VAL A 11 -1.69 26.23 15.45
C VAL A 11 -0.69 25.08 15.55
N ALA A 12 0.31 25.16 16.41
CA ALA A 12 1.25 24.06 16.65
C ALA A 12 0.56 22.81 17.20
N GLU A 13 -0.38 22.98 18.13
CA GLU A 13 -1.21 21.89 18.65
C GLU A 13 -2.07 21.28 17.54
N ARG A 14 -2.72 22.10 16.70
CA ARG A 14 -3.51 21.64 15.57
C ARG A 14 -2.67 20.88 14.53
N ILE A 15 -1.45 21.32 14.25
CA ILE A 15 -0.55 20.65 13.31
C ILE A 15 -0.11 19.28 13.84
N ARG A 16 0.12 19.14 15.16
CA ARG A 16 0.44 17.84 15.77
C ARG A 16 -0.72 16.83 15.76
N GLN A 17 -1.96 17.30 15.56
CA GLN A 17 -3.11 16.41 15.39
C GLN A 17 -3.21 15.83 13.97
N ILE A 18 -2.35 16.24 13.04
CA ILE A 18 -2.29 15.74 11.67
C ILE A 18 -1.14 14.73 11.57
N ALA A 19 -1.31 13.68 10.77
CA ALA A 19 -0.25 12.72 10.49
C ALA A 19 1.00 13.40 9.92
N SER A 20 2.16 12.76 10.12
CA SER A 20 3.43 13.29 9.62
C SER A 20 3.41 13.31 8.09
N ALA A 21 3.82 14.42 7.48
CA ALA A 21 3.78 14.57 6.03
C ALA A 21 5.11 14.10 5.42
N TRP A 22 5.04 13.11 4.54
CA TRP A 22 6.22 12.67 3.77
C TRP A 22 6.72 13.77 2.82
N ASP A 23 8.04 13.88 2.67
CA ASP A 23 8.71 14.85 1.76
C ASP A 23 9.51 14.15 0.66
N SER A 24 10.37 13.20 1.03
CA SER A 24 11.23 12.46 0.09
C SER A 24 11.76 11.15 0.69
N GLY A 25 12.23 10.24 -0.17
CA GLY A 25 12.83 8.95 0.24
C GLY A 25 11.83 8.00 0.92
N ALA A 26 12.28 7.22 1.91
CA ALA A 26 11.44 6.28 2.66
C ALA A 26 10.73 5.23 1.76
N GLU A 27 11.37 4.85 0.66
CA GLU A 27 10.86 3.85 -0.27
C GLU A 27 10.94 2.46 0.33
N VAL A 28 9.83 1.72 0.31
CA VAL A 28 9.75 0.35 0.84
C VAL A 28 10.15 -0.65 -0.23
N SER A 29 11.05 -1.56 0.14
CA SER A 29 11.45 -2.73 -0.64
C SER A 29 11.13 -4.00 0.13
N VAL A 30 10.93 -5.09 -0.62
CA VAL A 30 10.66 -6.42 -0.07
C VAL A 30 11.69 -7.38 -0.63
N THR A 31 12.35 -8.11 0.26
CA THR A 31 13.25 -9.22 -0.08
C THR A 31 12.60 -10.51 0.38
N ILE A 32 12.46 -11.47 -0.53
CA ILE A 32 11.96 -12.81 -0.20
C ILE A 32 13.13 -13.79 -0.32
N GLY A 33 13.48 -14.40 0.82
CA GLY A 33 14.55 -15.38 0.93
C GLY A 33 14.19 -16.74 0.34
N GLY A 34 15.17 -17.64 0.27
CA GLY A 34 15.01 -18.95 -0.35
C GLY A 34 14.24 -19.98 0.49
N GLY A 35 13.91 -19.68 1.75
CA GLY A 35 13.39 -20.63 2.73
C GLY A 35 12.08 -20.23 3.43
N ASP A 36 11.35 -19.24 2.89
CA ASP A 36 10.14 -18.58 3.43
C ASP A 36 10.39 -17.26 4.18
N GLU A 37 11.59 -16.69 4.10
CA GLU A 37 11.87 -15.39 4.72
C GLU A 37 11.25 -14.23 3.92
N VAL A 38 10.56 -13.33 4.60
CA VAL A 38 10.02 -12.08 4.03
C VAL A 38 10.55 -10.92 4.86
N TRP A 39 11.49 -10.19 4.28
CA TRP A 39 12.12 -9.02 4.88
C TRP A 39 11.62 -7.75 4.22
N ILE A 40 11.33 -6.75 5.05
CA ILE A 40 10.96 -5.40 4.63
C ILE A 40 12.16 -4.50 4.91
N SER A 41 12.48 -3.66 3.95
CA SER A 41 13.49 -2.61 4.13
C SER A 41 13.01 -1.29 3.57
N ASN A 42 13.62 -0.19 4.01
CA ASN A 42 13.36 1.13 3.44
C ASN A 42 14.63 1.91 3.16
N THR A 43 14.56 2.79 2.16
CA THR A 43 15.58 3.82 1.95
C THR A 43 15.43 4.95 2.97
N SER A 44 16.51 5.63 3.35
CA SER A 44 16.41 6.82 4.19
C SER A 44 15.56 7.91 3.52
N GLY A 45 14.80 8.68 4.30
CA GLY A 45 13.91 9.71 3.80
C GLY A 45 13.80 10.92 4.70
N VAL A 46 12.92 11.84 4.33
CA VAL A 46 12.60 13.06 5.08
C VAL A 46 11.10 13.14 5.30
N VAL A 47 10.72 13.46 6.53
CA VAL A 47 9.31 13.58 6.95
C VAL A 47 9.12 14.86 7.77
N TYR A 48 7.99 15.51 7.60
CA TYR A 48 7.57 16.73 8.30
C TYR A 48 6.60 16.41 9.43
N GLN A 49 7.03 16.69 10.65
CA GLN A 49 6.15 16.79 11.82
C GLN A 49 5.83 18.27 12.08
N MET A 50 6.63 18.92 12.92
CA MET A 50 6.71 20.39 12.99
C MET A 50 7.91 20.96 12.22
N HIS A 51 8.91 20.12 11.97
CA HIS A 51 10.11 20.44 11.22
C HIS A 51 10.52 19.18 10.46
N ARG A 52 11.40 19.36 9.46
CA ARG A 52 11.98 18.23 8.73
C ARG A 52 12.79 17.37 9.66
N GLN A 53 12.50 16.08 9.64
CA GLN A 53 13.24 15.04 10.31
C GLN A 53 13.67 13.99 9.30
N THR A 54 14.88 13.46 9.49
CA THR A 54 15.38 12.35 8.69
C THR A 54 14.80 11.06 9.25
N PHE A 55 14.14 10.29 8.39
CA PHE A 55 13.77 8.91 8.66
C PHE A 55 14.95 8.00 8.24
N PRO A 56 15.47 7.16 9.14
CA PRO A 56 16.59 6.28 8.81
C PRO A 56 16.19 5.23 7.76
N ALA A 57 17.19 4.64 7.12
CA ALA A 57 17.01 3.37 6.43
C ALA A 57 16.97 2.27 7.50
N LEU A 58 15.97 1.41 7.45
CA LEU A 58 15.82 0.25 8.31
C LEU A 58 15.71 -0.98 7.41
N ASP A 59 16.33 -2.08 7.82
CA ASP A 59 16.38 -3.32 7.04
C ASP A 59 16.34 -4.55 7.95
N MET A 60 15.22 -5.28 7.86
CA MET A 60 14.99 -6.52 8.61
C MET A 60 16.03 -7.60 8.32
N GLU A 61 16.58 -7.66 7.10
CA GLU A 61 17.61 -8.65 6.75
C GLU A 61 18.91 -8.40 7.53
N THR A 62 19.18 -7.13 7.87
CA THR A 62 20.41 -6.72 8.57
C THR A 62 20.26 -6.64 10.10
N GLY A 63 19.06 -6.93 10.62
CA GLY A 63 18.80 -7.05 12.05
C GLY A 63 17.92 -5.96 12.67
N ASP A 64 17.33 -5.07 11.87
CA ASP A 64 16.28 -4.17 12.35
C ASP A 64 14.95 -4.94 12.55
N ASP A 65 14.09 -4.43 13.42
CA ASP A 65 12.79 -5.04 13.70
C ASP A 65 11.63 -4.27 13.05
N ILE A 66 10.56 -5.02 12.72
CA ILE A 66 9.28 -4.44 12.34
C ILE A 66 8.25 -4.79 13.41
N HIS A 67 7.37 -3.84 13.71
CA HIS A 67 6.27 -4.08 14.63
C HIS A 67 4.99 -4.31 13.84
N VAL A 68 4.43 -5.51 14.00
CA VAL A 68 3.14 -5.88 13.49
C VAL A 68 2.06 -5.33 14.40
N VAL A 69 1.09 -4.65 13.81
CA VAL A 69 -0.05 -4.03 14.46
C VAL A 69 -1.30 -4.74 14.00
N ASN A 70 -2.32 -4.79 14.86
CA ASN A 70 -3.57 -5.50 14.60
C ASN A 70 -3.38 -7.02 14.53
N ASP A 71 -2.51 -7.56 15.38
CA ASP A 71 -2.38 -9.01 15.61
C ASP A 71 -3.53 -9.49 16.52
N ASP A 72 -3.97 -10.73 16.33
CA ASP A 72 -5.14 -11.30 17.01
C ASP A 72 -4.86 -11.67 18.48
N THR A 73 -3.58 -11.69 18.87
CA THR A 73 -3.13 -12.05 20.21
C THR A 73 -2.57 -10.86 21.00
N GLU A 74 -1.74 -10.02 20.38
CA GLU A 74 -1.06 -8.92 21.05
C GLU A 74 -1.22 -7.59 20.29
N ALA A 75 -1.24 -6.46 20.99
CA ALA A 75 -1.47 -5.16 20.34
C ALA A 75 -0.32 -4.73 19.40
N TYR A 76 0.91 -5.16 19.71
CA TYR A 76 2.13 -4.90 18.93
C TYR A 76 3.06 -6.10 19.05
N VAL A 77 3.31 -6.80 17.94
CA VAL A 77 4.23 -7.94 17.89
C VAL A 77 5.48 -7.56 17.14
N THR A 78 6.64 -7.68 17.76
CA THR A 78 7.92 -7.49 17.08
C THR A 78 8.29 -8.76 16.33
N VAL A 79 8.53 -8.65 15.02
CA VAL A 79 9.02 -9.76 14.19
C VAL A 79 10.30 -9.38 13.46
N THR A 80 11.13 -10.40 13.20
CA THR A 80 12.35 -10.29 12.39
C THR A 80 12.16 -10.91 11.00
N ASN A 81 11.06 -11.63 10.81
CA ASN A 81 10.60 -12.19 9.55
C ASN A 81 9.08 -12.01 9.48
N LEU A 82 8.58 -11.36 8.42
CA LEU A 82 7.14 -11.10 8.31
C LEU A 82 6.34 -12.40 8.08
N ALA A 83 6.96 -13.43 7.50
CA ALA A 83 6.31 -14.73 7.28
C ALA A 83 6.08 -15.54 8.57
N ASP A 84 6.64 -15.13 9.71
CA ASP A 84 6.35 -15.73 11.01
C ASP A 84 4.89 -15.46 11.44
N ILE A 85 4.26 -14.43 10.87
CA ILE A 85 2.83 -14.19 11.04
C ILE A 85 2.04 -15.12 10.13
N THR A 86 1.21 -15.98 10.73
CA THR A 86 0.46 -17.02 10.00
C THR A 86 -1.05 -16.81 9.98
N THR A 87 -1.53 -15.82 10.74
CA THR A 87 -2.93 -15.45 10.91
C THR A 87 -3.18 -13.98 10.53
N ASP A 88 -4.41 -13.67 10.15
CA ASP A 88 -4.88 -12.30 10.00
C ASP A 88 -5.31 -11.70 11.35
N ALA A 89 -5.78 -10.45 11.33
CA ALA A 89 -6.20 -9.74 12.54
C ALA A 89 -7.42 -10.35 13.27
N SER A 90 -8.14 -11.26 12.61
CA SER A 90 -9.26 -12.00 13.18
C SER A 90 -8.86 -13.39 13.68
N GLY A 91 -7.60 -13.79 13.48
CA GLY A 91 -7.06 -15.11 13.80
C GLY A 91 -7.26 -16.16 12.70
N ASP A 92 -7.72 -15.77 11.52
CA ASP A 92 -7.92 -16.69 10.39
C ASP A 92 -6.60 -16.92 9.64
N SER A 93 -6.40 -18.14 9.11
CA SER A 93 -5.11 -18.50 8.49
C SER A 93 -4.83 -17.74 7.18
N LEU A 94 -3.59 -17.27 7.03
CA LEU A 94 -3.08 -16.66 5.80
C LEU A 94 -2.62 -17.69 4.76
N VAL A 95 -2.54 -18.98 5.11
CA VAL A 95 -2.04 -20.01 4.20
C VAL A 95 -2.99 -20.21 3.02
N ASN A 96 -2.42 -20.32 1.81
CA ASN A 96 -3.18 -20.47 0.56
C ASN A 96 -4.11 -19.30 0.24
N SER A 97 -3.75 -18.08 0.67
CA SER A 97 -4.52 -16.88 0.46
C SER A 97 -3.69 -15.77 -0.19
N SER A 98 -4.37 -14.72 -0.65
CA SER A 98 -3.77 -13.46 -1.07
C SER A 98 -4.28 -12.33 -0.19
N PHE A 99 -3.39 -11.43 0.23
CA PHE A 99 -3.72 -10.39 1.20
C PHE A 99 -2.77 -9.20 1.08
N SER A 100 -3.17 -8.08 1.66
CA SER A 100 -2.42 -6.83 1.59
C SER A 100 -1.99 -6.40 2.99
N VAL A 101 -0.69 -6.17 3.17
CA VAL A 101 -0.10 -5.62 4.38
C VAL A 101 0.23 -4.15 4.13
N VAL A 102 -0.23 -3.28 5.02
CA VAL A 102 0.05 -1.83 4.91
C VAL A 102 1.23 -1.48 5.80
N ILE A 103 2.26 -0.92 5.18
CA ILE A 103 3.50 -0.49 5.82
C ILE A 103 3.45 1.02 6.08
N TRP A 104 3.81 1.40 7.30
CA TRP A 104 3.89 2.79 7.73
C TRP A 104 5.06 3.00 8.67
N GLY A 105 5.61 4.21 8.67
CA GLY A 105 6.78 4.56 9.47
C GLY A 105 6.39 5.40 10.69
N VAL A 106 7.11 5.19 11.80
CA VAL A 106 7.10 6.09 12.95
C VAL A 106 8.42 6.84 12.97
N ALA A 107 8.36 8.12 12.61
CA ALA A 107 9.51 9.01 12.77
C ALA A 107 9.50 9.52 14.22
N ASN A 108 10.40 9.02 15.07
CA ASN A 108 10.53 9.57 16.42
C ASN A 108 11.44 10.80 16.42
N LYS A 109 11.42 11.55 17.53
CA LYS A 109 12.26 12.75 17.68
C LYS A 109 13.74 12.34 17.59
N SER A 110 14.57 13.23 17.04
CA SER A 110 16.04 13.10 17.05
C SER A 110 16.56 12.55 18.40
N GLY A 111 17.11 11.33 18.36
CA GLY A 111 17.66 10.61 19.52
C GLY A 111 16.81 9.43 20.03
N GLU A 112 15.59 9.25 19.53
CA GLU A 112 14.74 8.08 19.76
C GLU A 112 14.66 7.21 18.50
N ALA A 113 14.55 5.89 18.67
CA ALA A 113 14.52 4.96 17.55
C ALA A 113 13.28 5.19 16.69
N SER A 114 13.48 5.30 15.37
CA SER A 114 12.37 5.26 14.41
C SER A 114 12.08 3.82 14.06
N HIS A 115 10.82 3.50 13.74
CA HIS A 115 10.40 2.13 13.53
C HIS A 115 9.55 2.01 12.27
N ILE A 116 9.60 0.85 11.62
CA ILE A 116 8.62 0.43 10.63
C ILE A 116 7.51 -0.34 11.34
N MET A 117 6.29 -0.11 10.91
CA MET A 117 5.08 -0.76 11.40
C MET A 117 4.37 -1.43 10.23
N ALA A 118 3.76 -2.60 10.48
CA ALA A 118 2.99 -3.36 9.50
C ALA A 118 1.59 -3.63 10.04
N ASN A 119 0.55 -3.18 9.34
CA ASN A 119 -0.81 -3.51 9.70
C ASN A 119 -1.22 -4.84 9.04
N MET A 120 -1.63 -5.81 9.87
CA MET A 120 -2.23 -7.03 9.37
C MET A 120 -3.62 -6.77 8.76
N PRO A 121 -3.98 -7.53 7.70
CA PRO A 121 -5.28 -7.42 7.08
C PRO A 121 -6.38 -7.93 8.01
N LEU A 122 -7.61 -7.46 7.80
CA LEU A 122 -8.81 -7.96 8.51
C LEU A 122 -9.38 -9.25 7.92
N GLY A 123 -8.86 -9.67 6.77
CA GLY A 123 -9.33 -10.82 6.01
C GLY A 123 -8.47 -11.05 4.76
N THR A 124 -8.74 -12.13 4.06
CA THR A 124 -7.95 -12.55 2.89
C THR A 124 -8.82 -12.84 1.67
N TYR A 125 -8.17 -13.01 0.51
CA TYR A 125 -8.79 -13.46 -0.73
C TYR A 125 -8.16 -14.79 -1.18
N SER A 126 -8.75 -15.43 -2.17
CA SER A 126 -8.22 -16.68 -2.73
C SER A 126 -6.87 -16.44 -3.41
N LYS A 127 -5.86 -17.27 -3.08
CA LYS A 127 -4.53 -17.20 -3.73
C LYS A 127 -4.55 -17.28 -5.26
N ASN A 128 -5.60 -17.87 -5.83
CA ASN A 128 -5.73 -18.04 -7.27
C ASN A 128 -6.20 -16.75 -7.98
N PHE A 129 -6.67 -15.76 -7.22
CA PHE A 129 -7.16 -14.47 -7.71
C PHE A 129 -6.54 -13.30 -6.92
N PRO A 130 -5.20 -13.15 -6.94
CA PRO A 130 -4.50 -12.11 -6.19
C PRO A 130 -4.88 -10.68 -6.58
N GLU A 131 -5.41 -10.48 -7.80
CA GLU A 131 -5.95 -9.20 -8.26
C GLU A 131 -7.09 -8.68 -7.36
N TYR A 132 -7.83 -9.55 -6.68
CA TYR A 132 -8.87 -9.13 -5.74
C TYR A 132 -8.30 -8.52 -4.46
N SER A 133 -7.10 -8.91 -4.04
CA SER A 133 -6.39 -8.30 -2.93
C SER A 133 -5.84 -6.91 -3.28
N VAL A 134 -5.54 -6.66 -4.56
CA VAL A 134 -5.11 -5.35 -5.06
C VAL A 134 -6.30 -4.39 -5.16
N ILE A 135 -7.42 -4.85 -5.70
CA ILE A 135 -8.66 -4.05 -5.76
C ILE A 135 -9.21 -3.81 -4.36
N ASP A 136 -9.11 -4.83 -3.51
CA ASP A 136 -9.59 -4.88 -2.12
C ASP A 136 -11.07 -4.47 -1.97
N ALA A 137 -11.94 -5.11 -2.75
CA ALA A 137 -13.37 -4.80 -2.76
C ALA A 137 -14.07 -5.02 -1.40
N SER A 138 -13.56 -5.95 -0.58
CA SER A 138 -14.04 -6.22 0.78
C SER A 138 -13.42 -5.32 1.85
N ALA A 139 -12.52 -4.41 1.48
CA ALA A 139 -11.83 -3.49 2.40
C ALA A 139 -11.08 -4.20 3.55
N ASN A 140 -10.35 -5.26 3.21
CA ASN A 140 -9.57 -6.03 4.16
C ASN A 140 -8.26 -5.32 4.57
N SER A 141 -7.75 -4.38 3.76
CA SER A 141 -6.51 -3.65 4.05
C SER A 141 -6.73 -2.55 5.10
N VAL A 142 -5.86 -2.49 6.09
CA VAL A 142 -5.96 -1.53 7.20
C VAL A 142 -4.96 -0.38 7.03
N TYR A 143 -5.44 0.82 6.70
CA TYR A 143 -4.62 2.02 6.53
C TYR A 143 -4.59 2.93 7.78
N THR A 144 -5.34 2.55 8.81
CA THR A 144 -5.47 3.34 10.03
C THR A 144 -4.19 3.29 10.84
N ILE A 145 -3.62 4.46 11.13
CA ILE A 145 -2.53 4.61 12.10
C ILE A 145 -3.15 4.83 13.49
N PRO A 146 -2.79 4.03 14.52
CA PRO A 146 -3.32 4.20 15.87
C PRO A 146 -3.12 5.62 16.41
N LYS A 147 -4.08 6.09 17.22
CA LYS A 147 -4.09 7.46 17.76
C LYS A 147 -2.82 7.82 18.55
N SER A 148 -2.19 6.83 19.20
CA SER A 148 -0.92 6.99 19.91
C SER A 148 0.23 7.49 19.02
N PHE A 149 0.16 7.25 17.72
CA PHE A 149 1.17 7.66 16.74
C PHE A 149 0.72 8.84 15.86
N GLN A 150 -0.40 9.48 16.19
CA GLN A 150 -0.80 10.71 15.51
C GLN A 150 0.28 11.79 15.70
N GLY A 151 0.65 12.45 14.60
CA GLY A 151 1.73 13.44 14.57
C GLY A 151 3.13 12.87 14.32
N VAL A 152 3.33 11.55 14.42
CA VAL A 152 4.63 10.90 14.18
C VAL A 152 4.60 9.80 13.11
N GLY A 153 3.43 9.23 12.85
CA GLY A 153 3.22 8.20 11.83
C GLY A 153 2.95 8.76 10.44
N PHE A 154 3.40 8.05 9.41
CA PHE A 154 3.11 8.32 7.99
C PHE A 154 3.01 7.02 7.18
N LEU A 155 2.10 6.97 6.19
CA LEU A 155 1.97 5.82 5.30
C LEU A 155 3.16 5.72 4.34
N MET A 156 3.59 4.49 4.04
CA MET A 156 4.71 4.22 3.14
C MET A 156 4.28 3.40 1.93
N ALA A 157 3.74 2.20 2.15
CA ALA A 157 3.37 1.31 1.05
C ALA A 157 2.24 0.35 1.43
N ARG A 158 1.54 -0.17 0.43
CA ARG A 158 0.70 -1.37 0.56
C ARG A 158 1.32 -2.47 -0.27
N LEU A 159 1.62 -3.58 0.38
CA LEU A 159 2.27 -4.74 -0.21
C LEU A 159 1.23 -5.86 -0.31
N THR A 160 0.92 -6.30 -1.53
CA THR A 160 0.04 -7.44 -1.75
C THR A 160 0.87 -8.70 -1.92
N PHE A 161 0.61 -9.68 -1.07
CA PHE A 161 1.28 -10.96 -1.04
C PHE A 161 0.36 -12.09 -1.49
N VAL A 162 0.96 -13.14 -2.04
CA VAL A 162 0.34 -14.44 -2.25
C VAL A 162 1.10 -15.46 -1.42
N ASN A 163 0.40 -16.08 -0.47
CA ASN A 163 0.91 -17.19 0.30
C ASN A 163 0.39 -18.50 -0.33
N SER A 164 1.30 -19.32 -0.85
CA SER A 164 0.97 -20.64 -1.40
C SER A 164 1.66 -21.74 -0.60
N GLY A 165 0.89 -22.41 0.26
CA GLY A 165 1.39 -23.53 1.06
C GLY A 165 2.41 -23.14 2.14
N GLY A 166 2.44 -21.88 2.57
CA GLY A 166 3.39 -21.35 3.56
C GLY A 166 4.38 -20.36 2.96
N THR A 167 4.66 -20.48 1.66
CA THR A 167 5.62 -19.60 0.98
C THR A 167 4.95 -18.34 0.46
N TRP A 168 5.49 -17.18 0.83
CA TRP A 168 4.99 -15.88 0.41
C TRP A 168 5.69 -15.44 -0.87
N SER A 169 4.97 -14.73 -1.72
CA SER A 169 5.49 -14.06 -2.90
C SER A 169 4.87 -12.67 -3.01
N LEU A 170 5.65 -11.69 -3.43
CA LEU A 170 5.15 -10.33 -3.67
C LEU A 170 4.42 -10.32 -5.02
N TYR A 171 3.17 -9.87 -5.01
CA TYR A 171 2.36 -9.71 -6.22
C TYR A 171 2.29 -8.25 -6.67
N ASP A 172 2.05 -7.33 -5.74
CA ASP A 172 1.94 -5.90 -6.02
C ASP A 172 2.58 -5.07 -4.90
N ASN A 173 3.19 -3.94 -5.27
CA ASN A 173 3.71 -2.95 -4.35
C ASN A 173 3.15 -1.58 -4.74
N GLN A 174 2.20 -1.10 -3.95
CA GLN A 174 1.60 0.21 -4.14
C GLN A 174 2.24 1.23 -3.20
N ASP A 175 2.73 2.32 -3.77
CA ASP A 175 3.20 3.48 -3.03
C ASP A 175 2.05 4.24 -2.36
N LEU A 176 2.17 4.51 -1.06
CA LEU A 176 1.23 5.30 -0.26
C LEU A 176 1.86 6.57 0.31
N ARG A 177 3.12 6.87 -0.01
CA ARG A 177 3.81 8.06 0.48
C ARG A 177 3.09 9.33 0.02
N GLY A 178 2.99 10.30 0.92
CA GLY A 178 2.28 11.56 0.68
C GLY A 178 0.76 11.46 0.68
N THR A 179 0.18 10.25 0.82
CA THR A 179 -1.26 10.09 1.05
C THR A 179 -1.60 10.32 2.51
N TYR A 180 -2.75 10.94 2.77
CA TYR A 180 -3.25 11.05 4.14
C TYR A 180 -3.84 9.70 4.57
N PRO A 181 -3.51 9.19 5.77
CA PRO A 181 -4.16 8.01 6.31
C PRO A 181 -5.67 8.25 6.38
N ASN A 182 -6.44 7.47 5.64
CA ASN A 182 -7.88 7.63 5.58
C ASN A 182 -8.48 7.32 6.96
N THR A 183 -9.11 8.30 7.60
CA THR A 183 -9.85 8.11 8.86
C THR A 183 -11.30 7.63 8.66
N THR A 184 -11.71 7.38 7.42
CA THR A 184 -13.05 6.88 7.07
C THR A 184 -13.00 5.38 6.79
N ALA A 185 -13.67 4.61 7.65
CA ALA A 185 -13.97 3.20 7.40
C ALA A 185 -14.76 3.07 6.09
N GLY A 186 -14.17 2.39 5.11
CA GLY A 186 -14.74 2.23 3.77
C GLY A 186 -14.36 3.38 2.84
N GLY A 187 -13.26 3.24 2.13
CA GLY A 187 -12.85 4.22 1.14
C GLY A 187 -11.50 3.90 0.56
N SER A 188 -11.53 3.04 -0.47
CA SER A 188 -10.55 2.87 -1.54
C SER A 188 -9.32 3.77 -1.39
N SER A 189 -8.25 3.20 -0.83
CA SER A 189 -6.90 3.68 -1.13
C SER A 189 -6.80 3.67 -2.63
N GLY A 190 -6.63 4.88 -3.20
CA GLY A 190 -6.76 5.14 -4.62
C GLY A 190 -6.11 4.01 -5.40
N GLY A 191 -6.93 3.16 -6.02
CA GLY A 191 -6.41 2.15 -6.94
C GLY A 191 -5.49 2.90 -7.87
N SER A 192 -4.23 2.45 -7.96
CA SER A 192 -3.34 2.91 -9.02
C SER A 192 -4.16 2.71 -10.29
N GLY A 193 -4.70 3.80 -10.84
CA GLY A 193 -5.60 3.74 -11.99
C GLY A 193 -4.87 2.93 -13.05
N ALA A 194 -5.57 2.03 -13.74
CA ALA A 194 -4.97 1.13 -14.72
C ALA A 194 -3.85 1.85 -15.49
N THR A 195 -2.60 1.46 -15.26
CA THR A 195 -1.43 2.15 -15.83
C THR A 195 -1.22 1.79 -17.30
N THR A 196 -1.98 0.81 -17.78
CA THR A 196 -2.05 0.39 -19.17
C THR A 196 -3.52 0.17 -19.54
N PHE A 197 -3.84 0.34 -20.83
CA PHE A 197 -5.20 0.16 -21.31
C PHE A 197 -5.70 -1.28 -21.05
N ALA A 198 -4.85 -2.30 -21.27
CA ALA A 198 -5.18 -3.71 -21.03
C ALA A 198 -5.45 -4.09 -19.57
N ALA A 199 -5.16 -3.21 -18.61
CA ALA A 199 -5.46 -3.42 -17.19
C ALA A 199 -6.87 -2.94 -16.80
N LEU A 200 -7.61 -2.29 -17.72
CA LEU A 200 -9.01 -1.94 -17.52
C LEU A 200 -9.92 -3.15 -17.74
N THR A 201 -10.91 -3.33 -16.86
CA THR A 201 -11.80 -4.52 -16.84
C THR A 201 -12.83 -4.55 -17.98
N ASP A 202 -13.08 -3.41 -18.61
CA ASP A 202 -13.98 -3.24 -19.75
C ASP A 202 -13.22 -3.11 -21.08
N THR A 203 -11.95 -3.54 -21.12
CA THR A 203 -11.11 -3.52 -22.32
C THR A 203 -10.52 -4.91 -22.62
N PRO A 204 -10.01 -5.14 -23.84
CA PRO A 204 -9.28 -6.37 -24.13
C PRO A 204 -7.99 -6.47 -23.30
N SER A 205 -7.77 -7.63 -22.67
CA SER A 205 -6.64 -7.88 -21.77
C SER A 205 -5.30 -8.19 -22.46
N SER A 206 -5.22 -8.12 -23.80
CA SER A 206 -4.00 -8.39 -24.57
C SER A 206 -3.98 -7.73 -25.95
N TYR A 207 -2.81 -7.28 -26.38
CA TYR A 207 -2.56 -6.79 -27.75
C TYR A 207 -2.07 -7.86 -28.73
N VAL A 208 -1.82 -9.08 -28.25
CA VAL A 208 -1.21 -10.14 -29.06
C VAL A 208 -2.17 -10.54 -30.19
N GLY A 209 -1.75 -10.33 -31.44
CA GLY A 209 -2.57 -10.63 -32.63
C GLY A 209 -3.48 -9.48 -33.09
N GLU A 210 -3.46 -8.34 -32.39
CA GLU A 210 -4.40 -7.23 -32.60
C GLU A 210 -3.79 -6.05 -33.40
N GLY A 211 -2.66 -6.28 -34.06
CA GLY A 211 -1.91 -5.26 -34.80
C GLY A 211 -2.74 -4.58 -35.91
N GLY A 212 -2.83 -3.24 -35.85
CA GLY A 212 -3.49 -2.42 -36.87
C GLY A 212 -5.01 -2.26 -36.70
N LYS A 213 -5.59 -2.84 -35.65
CA LYS A 213 -7.01 -2.66 -35.29
C LYS A 213 -7.24 -1.36 -34.53
N PHE A 214 -8.49 -0.87 -34.54
CA PHE A 214 -8.93 0.26 -33.71
C PHE A 214 -9.74 -0.22 -32.50
N VAL A 215 -9.88 0.65 -31.50
CA VAL A 215 -10.75 0.39 -30.34
C VAL A 215 -12.18 0.83 -30.68
N GLN A 216 -13.16 -0.03 -30.43
CA GLN A 216 -14.59 0.26 -30.62
C GLN A 216 -15.42 -0.20 -29.42
N VAL A 217 -16.66 0.28 -29.32
CA VAL A 217 -17.65 -0.26 -28.37
C VAL A 217 -18.15 -1.60 -28.89
N ALA A 218 -18.16 -2.63 -28.04
CA ALA A 218 -18.67 -3.94 -28.41
C ALA A 218 -20.15 -3.88 -28.78
N SER A 219 -20.63 -4.78 -29.63
CA SER A 219 -22.04 -4.80 -30.06
C SER A 219 -23.05 -4.99 -28.92
N GLY A 220 -22.59 -5.51 -27.77
CA GLY A 220 -23.38 -5.62 -26.54
C GLY A 220 -23.40 -4.37 -25.68
N GLU A 221 -22.67 -3.31 -26.06
CA GLU A 221 -22.57 -2.02 -25.36
C GLU A 221 -22.05 -2.09 -23.91
N THR A 222 -21.41 -3.19 -23.52
CA THR A 222 -20.93 -3.43 -22.15
C THR A 222 -19.42 -3.29 -21.98
N ALA A 223 -18.67 -3.14 -23.06
CA ALA A 223 -17.20 -3.10 -23.06
C ALA A 223 -16.65 -2.45 -24.33
N LEU A 224 -15.33 -2.23 -24.34
CA LEU A 224 -14.53 -1.92 -25.52
C LEU A 224 -13.90 -3.19 -26.09
N GLU A 225 -13.71 -3.22 -27.41
CA GLU A 225 -13.06 -4.32 -28.13
C GLU A 225 -12.13 -3.80 -29.25
N PHE A 226 -11.21 -4.64 -29.73
CA PHE A 226 -10.42 -4.33 -30.92
C PHE A 226 -11.20 -4.70 -32.19
N GLY A 227 -11.66 -3.68 -32.91
CA GLY A 227 -12.43 -3.78 -34.15
C GLY A 227 -11.59 -4.14 -35.37
N GLY A 228 -12.11 -3.87 -36.58
CA GLY A 228 -11.42 -4.15 -37.84
C GLY A 228 -10.10 -3.38 -38.01
N THR A 229 -9.32 -3.71 -39.04
CA THR A 229 -8.11 -2.96 -39.40
C THR A 229 -8.50 -1.57 -39.95
N ALA A 230 -7.70 -0.54 -39.64
CA ALA A 230 -7.96 0.87 -39.99
C ALA A 230 -8.05 1.21 -41.51
N THR A 231 -8.11 0.22 -42.40
CA THR A 231 -8.30 0.40 -43.84
C THR A 231 -9.67 0.97 -44.21
N ASP A 232 -10.60 1.03 -43.26
CA ASP A 232 -12.00 1.45 -43.49
C ASP A 232 -12.23 2.99 -43.39
N PHE A 233 -11.24 3.77 -42.94
CA PHE A 233 -11.35 5.23 -42.93
C PHE A 233 -11.29 5.89 -44.33
N VAL A 234 -11.12 5.11 -45.40
CA VAL A 234 -11.05 5.59 -46.79
C VAL A 234 -12.44 5.86 -47.40
N ALA A 235 -13.54 5.48 -46.75
CA ALA A 235 -14.89 5.65 -47.30
C ALA A 235 -15.55 7.04 -47.07
N VAL A 236 -14.90 7.98 -46.38
CA VAL A 236 -15.41 9.36 -46.21
C VAL A 236 -14.73 10.33 -47.18
N THR A 237 -14.73 9.98 -48.46
CA THR A 237 -14.65 10.95 -49.57
C THR A 237 -15.55 10.43 -50.69
N GLY A 238 -16.85 10.61 -50.49
CA GLY A 238 -17.91 10.41 -51.46
C GLY A 238 -19.06 11.33 -51.13
#